data_AF-A0A1V5WLS7-F1
#
_entry.id   AF-A0A1V5WLS7-F1
#
_cell.length_a   1.000
_cell.length_b   1.000
_cell.length_c   1.000
_cell.angle_alpha   90.00
_cell.angle_beta   90.00
_cell.angle_gamma   90.00
#
_symmetry.space_group_name_H-M   'P 1'
#
loop_
_entity.id
_entity.type
_entity.pdbx_description
1 polymer ?
#
loop_
_entity_poly.entity_id
_entity_poly.type
_entity_poly.pdbx_seq_one_letter_code
_entity_poly.pdbx_strand_id
1 'polypeptide(L)'
;MVMLETLKRYLGNGWVEADETWTYASATTFTISGDKRGKYQKGDKIKLTQTTVKYFYVIGVSYSSPNTTITVTGGSDYTVANAAITLPYFSKIENPQGFPPFFNWTASITCPGGTAPTYSTNSCSFSISGGFCHFTIYLENSSGGTAGASTNPLFCSKPISANTTLPLTIYGSFSYYEQDVATLGSGVLRGGNGTSLFYFMKYNGANLAGDEQSSAQRQLFAQGSYPI
;
A
#
# COMPACT_ATOMS: atom_id res chain seq x y z
N MET A 1 -4.35 -38.36 22.03
CA MET A 1 -3.02 -37.97 21.49
C MET A 1 -3.07 -37.33 20.09
N VAL A 2 -4.25 -37.11 19.49
CA VAL A 2 -4.37 -36.49 18.14
C VAL A 2 -4.44 -34.94 18.20
N MET A 3 -5.01 -34.38 19.26
CA MET A 3 -5.21 -32.93 19.39
C MET A 3 -3.89 -32.12 19.48
N LEU A 4 -2.82 -32.72 20.02
CA LEU A 4 -1.53 -32.04 20.21
C LEU A 4 -0.70 -31.93 18.92
N GLU A 5 -0.75 -32.95 18.05
CA GLU A 5 -0.10 -32.92 16.73
C GLU A 5 -0.84 -31.97 15.77
N THR A 6 -2.18 -31.92 15.85
CA THR A 6 -2.98 -30.91 15.14
C THR A 6 -2.65 -29.49 15.61
N LEU A 7 -2.46 -29.28 16.93
CA LEU A 7 -2.09 -27.98 17.49
C LEU A 7 -0.68 -27.53 17.06
N LYS A 8 0.29 -28.44 17.01
CA LYS A 8 1.66 -28.15 16.52
C LYS A 8 1.68 -27.74 15.05
N ARG A 9 0.82 -28.37 14.21
CA ARG A 9 0.66 -28.02 12.79
C ARG A 9 0.08 -26.61 12.60
N TYR A 10 -0.71 -26.13 13.57
CA TYR A 10 -1.22 -24.75 13.63
C TYR A 10 -0.21 -23.70 14.15
N LEU A 11 0.88 -24.11 14.83
CA LEU A 11 1.76 -23.18 15.55
C LEU A 11 3.13 -22.95 14.90
N GLY A 12 3.59 -23.83 13.99
CA GLY A 12 4.96 -23.74 13.46
C GLY A 12 5.18 -22.66 12.40
N ASN A 13 4.20 -22.39 11.54
CA ASN A 13 4.36 -21.50 10.37
C ASN A 13 3.49 -20.24 10.43
N GLY A 14 2.68 -20.09 11.48
CA GLY A 14 1.82 -18.93 11.71
C GLY A 14 0.59 -18.82 10.80
N TRP A 15 0.23 -19.86 10.03
CA TRP A 15 -0.94 -19.88 9.15
C TRP A 15 -2.07 -20.72 9.73
N VAL A 16 -3.29 -20.22 9.62
CA VAL A 16 -4.54 -20.88 10.05
C VAL A 16 -5.40 -21.14 8.81
N GLU A 17 -5.84 -22.38 8.59
CA GLU A 17 -6.80 -22.70 7.52
C GLU A 17 -8.11 -21.93 7.72
N ALA A 18 -8.68 -21.41 6.64
CA ALA A 18 -9.89 -20.61 6.74
C ALA A 18 -11.15 -21.46 6.96
N ASP A 19 -11.15 -22.75 6.61
CA ASP A 19 -12.30 -23.68 6.72
C ASP A 19 -13.60 -23.16 6.08
N GLU A 20 -13.47 -22.31 5.08
CA GLU A 20 -14.55 -21.60 4.39
C GLU A 20 -14.24 -21.49 2.91
N THR A 21 -15.28 -21.44 2.07
CA THR A 21 -15.12 -21.13 0.64
C THR A 21 -15.01 -19.63 0.45
N TRP A 22 -13.93 -19.20 -0.20
CA TRP A 22 -13.76 -17.82 -0.66
C TRP A 22 -14.10 -17.74 -2.14
N THR A 23 -14.95 -16.79 -2.51
CA THR A 23 -15.41 -16.59 -3.89
C THR A 23 -14.84 -15.29 -4.43
N TYR A 24 -14.20 -15.33 -5.59
CA TYR A 24 -13.74 -14.11 -6.28
C TYR A 24 -14.89 -13.11 -6.47
N ALA A 25 -14.62 -11.84 -6.19
CA ALA A 25 -15.56 -10.75 -6.45
C ALA A 25 -14.93 -9.66 -7.33
N SER A 26 -13.70 -9.25 -7.04
CA SER A 26 -12.93 -8.30 -7.86
C SER A 26 -11.44 -8.52 -7.69
N ALA A 27 -10.62 -7.77 -8.44
CA ALA A 27 -9.16 -7.82 -8.34
C ALA A 27 -8.60 -7.52 -6.93
N THR A 28 -9.40 -6.90 -6.06
CA THR A 28 -9.04 -6.55 -4.68
C THR A 28 -10.05 -7.06 -3.64
N THR A 29 -10.98 -7.93 -4.03
CA THR A 29 -12.01 -8.45 -3.10
C THR A 29 -12.40 -9.89 -3.37
N PHE A 30 -12.78 -10.57 -2.29
CA PHE A 30 -13.48 -11.85 -2.34
C PHE A 30 -14.61 -11.86 -1.31
N THR A 31 -15.55 -12.77 -1.47
CA THR A 31 -16.69 -12.93 -0.56
C THR A 31 -16.67 -14.28 0.14
N ILE A 32 -17.26 -14.30 1.33
CA ILE A 32 -17.44 -15.49 2.17
C ILE A 32 -18.90 -15.52 2.61
N SER A 33 -19.54 -16.68 2.56
CA SER A 33 -20.91 -16.82 3.07
C SER A 33 -20.99 -16.63 4.59
N GLY A 34 -22.03 -15.93 5.05
CA GLY A 34 -22.27 -15.61 6.45
C GLY A 34 -21.52 -14.38 6.94
N ASP A 35 -21.81 -13.99 8.18
CA ASP A 35 -21.12 -12.89 8.86
C ASP A 35 -19.79 -13.35 9.44
N LYS A 36 -18.68 -12.80 8.91
CA LYS A 36 -17.31 -13.13 9.30
C LYS A 36 -16.57 -11.95 9.93
N ARG A 37 -17.29 -10.89 10.30
CA ARG A 37 -16.70 -9.69 10.93
C ARG A 37 -16.02 -9.97 12.28
N GLY A 38 -16.41 -11.05 12.97
CA GLY A 38 -15.74 -11.50 14.18
C GLY A 38 -14.47 -12.33 13.95
N LYS A 39 -14.20 -12.74 12.71
CA LYS A 39 -13.05 -13.60 12.34
C LYS A 39 -11.93 -12.81 11.67
N TYR A 40 -12.28 -11.95 10.72
CA TYR A 40 -11.33 -11.15 9.96
C TYR A 40 -11.34 -9.68 10.41
N GLN A 41 -10.17 -9.04 10.39
CA GLN A 41 -10.00 -7.62 10.67
C GLN A 41 -8.93 -7.02 9.75
N LYS A 42 -8.87 -5.69 9.67
CA LYS A 42 -7.79 -5.01 8.96
C LYS A 42 -6.43 -5.38 9.56
N GLY A 43 -5.42 -5.54 8.69
CA GLY A 43 -4.06 -5.96 9.06
C GLY A 43 -3.84 -7.47 9.10
N ASP A 44 -4.91 -8.28 9.07
CA ASP A 44 -4.76 -9.73 8.91
C ASP A 44 -4.02 -10.05 7.61
N LYS A 45 -3.21 -11.10 7.64
CA LYS A 45 -2.50 -11.60 6.47
C LYS A 45 -3.27 -12.74 5.84
N ILE A 46 -3.28 -12.77 4.52
CA ILE A 46 -4.01 -13.74 3.71
C ILE A 46 -3.03 -14.47 2.82
N LYS A 47 -3.22 -15.79 2.71
CA LYS A 47 -2.54 -16.65 1.74
C LYS A 47 -3.61 -17.48 1.02
N LEU A 48 -3.59 -17.45 -0.30
CA LEU A 48 -4.53 -18.22 -1.13
C LEU A 48 -3.85 -18.71 -2.41
N THR A 49 -4.46 -19.67 -3.09
CA THR A 49 -3.92 -20.25 -4.33
C THR A 49 -4.88 -20.07 -5.50
N GLN A 50 -4.34 -19.51 -6.60
CA GLN A 50 -5.00 -19.38 -7.92
C GLN A 50 -3.95 -19.72 -8.98
N THR A 51 -3.75 -21.01 -9.25
CA THR A 51 -2.58 -21.58 -9.95
C THR A 51 -1.27 -21.46 -9.16
N THR A 52 -0.97 -20.27 -8.65
CA THR A 52 0.17 -20.01 -7.76
C THR A 52 -0.30 -19.44 -6.42
N VAL A 53 0.57 -19.54 -5.41
CA VAL A 53 0.34 -18.95 -4.09
C VAL A 53 0.44 -17.42 -4.19
N LYS A 54 -0.51 -16.73 -3.57
CA LYS A 54 -0.57 -15.27 -3.47
C LYS A 54 -0.75 -14.84 -2.02
N TYR A 55 -0.23 -13.66 -1.71
CA TYR A 55 -0.27 -13.08 -0.37
C TYR A 55 -0.91 -11.71 -0.39
N PHE A 56 -1.67 -11.40 0.66
CA PHE A 56 -2.32 -10.10 0.78
C PHE A 56 -2.43 -9.66 2.25
N TYR A 57 -2.61 -8.37 2.45
CA TYR A 57 -3.18 -7.83 3.69
C TYR A 57 -4.68 -7.60 3.53
N VAL A 58 -5.45 -7.82 4.60
CA VAL A 58 -6.84 -7.35 4.71
C VAL A 58 -6.84 -5.85 5.01
N ILE A 59 -7.58 -5.09 4.21
CA ILE A 59 -7.73 -3.63 4.36
C ILE A 59 -9.18 -3.18 4.56
N GLY A 60 -10.13 -4.11 4.43
CA GLY A 60 -11.54 -3.86 4.73
C GLY A 60 -12.31 -5.16 4.95
N VAL A 61 -13.30 -5.10 5.84
CA VAL A 61 -14.23 -6.19 6.12
C VAL A 61 -15.62 -5.59 6.24
N SER A 62 -16.56 -6.01 5.39
CA SER A 62 -17.94 -5.54 5.43
C SER A 62 -18.90 -6.71 5.23
N TYR A 63 -20.01 -6.70 5.97
CA TYR A 63 -21.05 -7.71 5.85
C TYR A 63 -22.31 -7.10 5.27
N SER A 64 -22.84 -7.74 4.23
CA SER A 64 -24.18 -7.48 3.71
C SER A 64 -24.80 -8.83 3.40
N SER A 65 -25.98 -9.10 3.96
CA SER A 65 -26.62 -10.41 3.82
C SER A 65 -26.69 -10.84 2.33
N PRO A 66 -26.22 -12.05 1.98
CA PRO A 66 -25.81 -13.14 2.86
C PRO A 66 -24.28 -13.26 3.07
N ASN A 67 -23.46 -12.31 2.61
CA ASN A 67 -22.01 -12.48 2.49
C ASN A 67 -21.18 -11.42 3.22
N THR A 68 -20.01 -11.83 3.69
CA THR A 68 -18.93 -10.90 4.07
C THR A 68 -18.03 -10.65 2.86
N THR A 69 -17.80 -9.38 2.53
CA THR A 69 -16.80 -8.94 1.56
C THR A 69 -15.50 -8.63 2.31
N ILE A 70 -14.41 -9.28 1.89
CA ILE A 70 -13.06 -8.98 2.36
C ILE A 70 -12.36 -8.19 1.26
N THR A 71 -11.91 -6.99 1.61
CA THR A 71 -11.06 -6.16 0.74
C THR A 71 -9.61 -6.39 1.11
N VAL A 72 -8.79 -6.68 0.10
CA VAL A 72 -7.37 -7.01 0.28
C VAL A 72 -6.47 -6.16 -0.61
N THR A 73 -5.20 -6.08 -0.25
CA THR A 73 -4.13 -5.53 -1.11
C THR A 73 -2.89 -6.41 -1.06
N GLY A 74 -2.31 -6.65 -2.23
CA GLY A 74 -0.97 -7.22 -2.40
C GLY A 74 -0.08 -6.25 -3.17
N GLY A 75 -0.43 -4.96 -3.15
CA GLY A 75 0.24 -3.94 -3.95
C GLY A 75 0.15 -4.21 -5.45
N SER A 76 1.28 -4.03 -6.13
CA SER A 76 1.48 -4.42 -7.53
C SER A 76 1.91 -5.88 -7.70
N ASP A 77 2.26 -6.58 -6.61
CA ASP A 77 2.78 -7.95 -6.68
C ASP A 77 1.67 -8.98 -6.89
N TYR A 78 0.51 -8.76 -6.26
CA TYR A 78 -0.61 -9.69 -6.33
C TYR A 78 -1.94 -8.99 -6.52
N THR A 79 -2.75 -9.55 -7.41
CA THR A 79 -4.18 -9.29 -7.56
C THR A 79 -4.96 -10.57 -7.31
N VAL A 80 -6.18 -10.46 -6.79
CA VAL A 80 -7.11 -11.59 -6.77
C VAL A 80 -7.53 -11.82 -8.22
N ALA A 81 -7.15 -12.95 -8.81
CA ALA A 81 -7.52 -13.27 -10.18
C ALA A 81 -8.99 -13.71 -10.26
N ASN A 82 -9.61 -13.57 -11.42
CA ASN A 82 -10.92 -14.16 -11.67
C ASN A 82 -10.80 -15.68 -11.90
N ALA A 83 -10.50 -16.41 -10.83
CA ALA A 83 -10.29 -17.86 -10.82
C ALA A 83 -10.68 -18.45 -9.46
N ALA A 84 -10.93 -19.76 -9.42
CA ALA A 84 -11.24 -20.47 -8.19
C ALA A 84 -10.16 -20.25 -7.13
N ILE A 85 -10.57 -19.83 -5.94
CA ILE A 85 -9.69 -19.67 -4.79
C ILE A 85 -9.62 -21.01 -4.08
N THR A 86 -8.40 -21.56 -3.97
CA THR A 86 -8.13 -22.81 -3.26
C THR A 86 -7.13 -22.57 -2.15
N LEU A 87 -7.13 -23.46 -1.15
CA LEU A 87 -6.21 -23.40 -0.01
C LEU A 87 -6.21 -22.02 0.68
N PRO A 88 -7.37 -21.51 1.15
CA PRO A 88 -7.44 -20.24 1.84
C PRO A 88 -6.88 -20.36 3.27
N TYR A 89 -5.93 -19.49 3.60
CA TYR A 89 -5.37 -19.34 4.95
C TYR A 89 -5.39 -17.88 5.36
N PHE A 90 -5.49 -17.65 6.66
CA PHE A 90 -5.28 -16.35 7.28
C PHE A 90 -4.23 -16.43 8.39
N SER A 91 -3.70 -15.29 8.79
CA SER A 91 -2.79 -15.17 9.92
C SER A 91 -3.02 -13.87 10.67
N LYS A 92 -2.98 -13.98 12.00
CA LYS A 92 -2.99 -12.87 12.96
C LYS A 92 -1.57 -12.49 13.44
N ILE A 93 -0.56 -13.24 13.02
CA ILE A 93 0.82 -13.08 13.48
C ILE A 93 1.53 -12.05 12.59
N GLU A 94 2.48 -11.30 13.16
CA GLU A 94 3.19 -10.26 12.42
C GLU A 94 4.08 -10.81 11.30
N ASN A 95 4.67 -11.99 11.46
CA ASN A 95 5.59 -12.59 10.49
C ASN A 95 5.33 -14.09 10.27
N PRO A 96 4.19 -14.48 9.64
CA PRO A 96 3.97 -15.88 9.29
C PRO A 96 4.94 -16.32 8.18
N GLN A 97 5.32 -17.59 8.20
CA GLN A 97 6.35 -18.14 7.33
C GLN A 97 6.00 -17.92 5.85
N GLY A 98 6.94 -17.33 5.10
CA GLY A 98 6.82 -17.10 3.66
C GLY A 98 5.98 -15.90 3.25
N PHE A 99 5.37 -15.17 4.20
CA PHE A 99 4.72 -13.90 3.88
C PHE A 99 5.77 -12.84 3.52
N PRO A 100 5.59 -12.08 2.41
CA PRO A 100 6.54 -11.05 2.02
C PRO A 100 6.72 -9.97 3.11
N PRO A 101 7.94 -9.50 3.37
CA PRO A 101 8.18 -8.44 4.37
C PRO A 101 7.58 -7.09 3.95
N PHE A 102 7.42 -6.89 2.65
CA PHE A 102 6.77 -5.74 2.04
C PHE A 102 6.17 -6.17 0.69
N PHE A 103 5.22 -5.39 0.20
CA PHE A 103 4.74 -5.45 -1.18
C PHE A 103 5.20 -4.22 -1.95
N ASN A 104 5.48 -4.39 -3.23
CA ASN A 104 5.71 -3.26 -4.12
C ASN A 104 4.39 -2.54 -4.42
N TRP A 105 4.46 -1.25 -4.72
CA TRP A 105 3.34 -0.53 -5.33
C TRP A 105 3.87 0.48 -6.36
N THR A 106 3.09 0.75 -7.39
CA THR A 106 3.39 1.83 -8.34
C THR A 106 2.65 3.09 -7.92
N ALA A 107 3.37 4.14 -7.54
CA ALA A 107 2.75 5.40 -7.16
C ALA A 107 2.19 6.13 -8.38
N SER A 108 0.96 6.63 -8.31
CA SER A 108 0.45 7.61 -9.26
C SER A 108 0.90 9.00 -8.83
N ILE A 109 1.68 9.66 -9.69
CA ILE A 109 2.16 11.02 -9.45
C ILE A 109 1.30 12.00 -10.22
N THR A 110 0.80 13.03 -9.55
CA THR A 110 -0.13 14.00 -10.15
C THR A 110 0.28 15.43 -9.78
N CYS A 111 0.00 16.36 -10.70
CA CYS A 111 0.10 17.81 -10.47
C CYS A 111 -1.24 18.42 -10.90
N PRO A 112 -2.04 18.99 -10.00
CA PRO A 112 -3.30 19.62 -10.37
C PRO A 112 -3.08 20.71 -11.43
N GLY A 113 -3.97 20.78 -12.43
CA GLY A 113 -3.90 21.82 -13.45
C GLY A 113 -2.66 21.77 -14.35
N GLY A 114 -1.91 20.66 -14.35
CA GLY A 114 -0.74 20.47 -15.19
C GLY A 114 -0.45 18.99 -15.46
N THR A 115 0.70 18.74 -16.07
CA THR A 115 1.23 17.39 -16.32
C THR A 115 2.23 17.05 -15.21
N ALA A 116 2.10 15.86 -14.62
CA ALA A 116 3.08 15.39 -13.63
C ALA A 116 4.44 15.09 -14.29
N PRO A 117 5.56 15.28 -13.57
CA PRO A 117 6.86 14.79 -14.01
C PRO A 117 6.81 13.30 -14.33
N THR A 118 7.49 12.91 -15.41
CA THR A 118 7.65 11.50 -15.77
C THR A 118 8.87 10.96 -15.05
N TYR A 119 8.66 9.95 -14.20
CA TYR A 119 9.74 9.27 -13.51
C TYR A 119 10.09 7.98 -14.26
N SER A 120 11.33 7.89 -14.73
CA SER A 120 11.90 6.67 -15.31
C SER A 120 12.02 5.53 -14.28
N THR A 121 12.05 5.86 -12.99
CA THR A 121 11.98 4.89 -11.90
C THR A 121 10.90 5.29 -10.91
N ASN A 122 10.04 4.34 -10.57
CA ASN A 122 8.99 4.47 -9.56
C ASN A 122 9.00 3.19 -8.73
N SER A 123 9.92 3.14 -7.76
CA SER A 123 10.12 1.99 -6.89
C SER A 123 9.59 2.33 -5.51
N CYS A 124 8.38 1.85 -5.21
CA CYS A 124 7.75 2.07 -3.92
C CYS A 124 7.38 0.74 -3.27
N SER A 125 7.45 0.67 -1.94
CA SER A 125 7.21 -0.55 -1.17
C SER A 125 6.54 -0.28 0.17
N PHE A 126 5.51 -1.04 0.52
CA PHE A 126 4.77 -0.87 1.77
C PHE A 126 4.62 -2.16 2.56
N SER A 127 4.40 -2.01 3.86
CA SER A 127 3.99 -3.09 4.75
C SER A 127 2.90 -2.58 5.71
N ILE A 128 2.16 -3.51 6.30
CA ILE A 128 1.14 -3.21 7.30
C ILE A 128 1.48 -3.96 8.58
N SER A 129 1.57 -3.22 9.69
CA SER A 129 1.85 -3.76 11.02
C SER A 129 1.27 -2.83 12.09
N GLY A 130 0.76 -3.39 13.19
CA GLY A 130 0.31 -2.59 14.34
C GLY A 130 -0.79 -1.55 14.06
N GLY A 131 -1.56 -1.70 12.98
CA GLY A 131 -2.59 -0.73 12.56
C GLY A 131 -2.05 0.45 11.73
N PHE A 132 -0.80 0.37 11.28
CA PHE A 132 -0.16 1.36 10.41
C PHE A 132 0.22 0.76 9.06
N CYS A 133 0.17 1.59 8.03
CA CYS A 133 0.87 1.34 6.77
C CYS A 133 2.22 2.05 6.83
N HIS A 134 3.30 1.27 6.74
CA HIS A 134 4.67 1.75 6.59
C HIS A 134 5.03 1.75 5.11
N PHE A 135 5.81 2.73 4.68
CA PHE A 135 6.02 2.92 3.26
C PHE A 135 7.38 3.56 2.94
N THR A 136 7.88 3.25 1.75
CA THR A 136 9.04 3.87 1.12
C THR A 136 8.70 4.22 -0.32
N ILE A 137 9.14 5.38 -0.77
CA ILE A 137 8.97 5.92 -2.12
C ILE A 137 10.34 6.27 -2.66
N TYR A 138 10.70 5.74 -3.81
CA TYR A 138 11.87 6.17 -4.58
C TYR A 138 11.42 6.49 -6.01
N LEU A 139 11.60 7.75 -6.39
CA LEU A 139 11.29 8.26 -7.72
C LEU A 139 12.56 8.82 -8.35
N GLU A 140 12.80 8.49 -9.62
CA GLU A 140 13.89 9.06 -10.41
C GLU A 140 13.38 9.48 -11.79
N ASN A 141 13.66 10.72 -12.18
CA ASN A 141 13.45 11.22 -13.53
C ASN A 141 14.83 11.37 -14.18
N SER A 142 15.25 10.37 -14.95
CA SER A 142 16.56 10.36 -15.62
C SER A 142 16.53 10.98 -17.02
N SER A 143 15.36 10.97 -17.68
CA SER A 143 15.24 11.37 -19.08
C SER A 143 15.07 12.86 -19.29
N GLY A 144 14.51 13.59 -18.30
CA GLY A 144 14.00 14.94 -18.51
C GLY A 144 12.88 14.98 -19.56
N GLY A 145 12.16 16.10 -19.64
CA GLY A 145 11.11 16.34 -20.65
C GLY A 145 9.85 15.48 -20.45
N THR A 146 8.70 16.06 -20.12
CA THR A 146 7.77 16.60 -21.14
C THR A 146 6.83 17.65 -20.52
N ALA A 147 6.35 18.57 -21.36
CA ALA A 147 5.50 19.73 -21.09
C ALA A 147 4.43 19.58 -20.00
N GLY A 148 4.36 20.59 -19.12
CA GLY A 148 3.25 20.82 -18.19
C GLY A 148 3.62 20.79 -16.71
N ALA A 149 4.90 20.83 -16.38
CA ALA A 149 5.31 21.08 -15.00
C ALA A 149 4.78 22.46 -14.57
N SER A 150 3.97 22.46 -13.53
CA SER A 150 3.32 23.65 -13.02
C SER A 150 3.95 24.03 -11.69
N THR A 151 3.75 25.28 -11.28
CA THR A 151 4.00 25.74 -9.92
C THR A 151 3.02 25.13 -8.90
N ASN A 152 2.10 24.27 -9.36
CA ASN A 152 1.18 23.56 -8.49
C ASN A 152 1.87 22.42 -7.74
N PRO A 153 1.31 22.00 -6.60
CA PRO A 153 1.91 20.95 -5.77
C PRO A 153 1.99 19.61 -6.49
N LEU A 154 3.10 18.91 -6.27
CA LEU A 154 3.26 17.50 -6.60
C LEU A 154 2.53 16.64 -5.57
N PHE A 155 1.78 15.65 -6.04
CA PHE A 155 1.13 14.64 -5.21
C PHE A 155 1.53 13.23 -5.59
N CYS A 156 1.54 12.34 -4.61
CA CYS A 156 1.81 10.91 -4.80
C CYS A 156 0.67 10.09 -4.20
N SER A 157 0.16 9.08 -4.91
CA SER A 157 -0.84 8.17 -4.32
C SER A 157 -0.26 7.38 -3.15
N LYS A 158 -1.07 7.17 -2.11
CA LYS A 158 -0.81 6.21 -1.05
C LYS A 158 -1.04 4.78 -1.56
N PRO A 159 -0.34 3.76 -1.03
CA PRO A 159 -0.63 2.36 -1.37
C PRO A 159 -2.04 1.95 -0.92
N ILE A 160 -2.52 2.52 0.20
CA ILE A 160 -3.89 2.38 0.71
C ILE A 160 -4.38 3.69 1.35
N SER A 161 -5.69 3.88 1.44
CA SER A 161 -6.25 5.07 2.08
C SER A 161 -5.93 5.10 3.57
N ALA A 162 -5.62 6.28 4.09
CA ALA A 162 -5.43 6.50 5.51
C ALA A 162 -6.77 6.45 6.26
N ASN A 163 -6.70 6.33 7.59
CA ASN A 163 -7.87 6.44 8.46
C ASN A 163 -8.59 7.79 8.24
N THR A 164 -9.92 7.75 8.12
CA THR A 164 -10.76 8.92 7.84
C THR A 164 -10.98 9.82 9.05
N THR A 165 -10.76 9.33 10.26
CA THR A 165 -11.06 10.04 11.51
C THR A 165 -9.95 11.00 11.95
N LEU A 166 -8.77 10.91 11.34
CA LEU A 166 -7.62 11.70 11.74
C LEU A 166 -7.44 12.92 10.84
N PRO A 167 -7.11 14.10 11.42
CA PRO A 167 -6.90 15.31 10.66
C PRO A 167 -5.68 15.20 9.73
N LEU A 168 -5.52 16.19 8.84
CA LEU A 168 -4.29 16.35 8.06
C LEU A 168 -3.10 16.46 9.03
N THR A 169 -2.14 15.54 8.93
CA THR A 169 -0.96 15.47 9.77
C THR A 169 0.26 15.04 8.96
N ILE A 170 1.41 14.93 9.64
CA ILE A 170 2.68 14.47 9.07
C ILE A 170 2.73 12.95 9.15
N TYR A 171 2.99 12.31 8.03
CA TYR A 171 3.10 10.85 7.90
C TYR A 171 4.50 10.37 7.55
N GLY A 172 5.43 11.27 7.27
CA GLY A 172 6.79 10.90 6.91
C GLY A 172 7.66 12.08 6.55
N SER A 173 8.84 11.78 6.05
CA SER A 173 9.80 12.75 5.55
C SER A 173 10.20 12.40 4.12
N PHE A 174 10.70 13.40 3.40
CA PHE A 174 11.29 13.18 2.09
C PHE A 174 12.54 14.04 1.92
N SER A 175 13.41 13.59 1.03
CA SER A 175 14.55 14.33 0.50
C SER A 175 14.51 14.27 -1.01
N TYR A 176 14.99 15.31 -1.66
CA TYR A 176 15.08 15.36 -3.12
C TYR A 176 16.40 15.99 -3.55
N TYR A 177 16.83 15.61 -4.75
CA TYR A 177 18.04 16.11 -5.40
C TYR A 177 17.70 16.62 -6.79
N GLU A 178 18.23 17.80 -7.10
CA GLU A 178 18.06 18.49 -8.37
C GLU A 178 19.41 18.84 -8.97
N GLN A 179 19.88 18.01 -9.90
CA GLN A 179 21.24 18.13 -10.44
C GLN A 179 21.49 19.46 -11.18
N ASP A 180 20.56 19.91 -12.03
CA ASP A 180 20.79 21.10 -12.87
C ASP A 180 20.95 22.39 -12.06
N VAL A 181 20.37 22.43 -10.87
CA VAL A 181 20.45 23.56 -9.93
C VAL A 181 21.32 23.24 -8.71
N ALA A 182 22.00 22.08 -8.73
CA ALA A 182 22.85 21.56 -7.65
C ALA A 182 22.20 21.68 -6.26
N THR A 183 20.89 21.43 -6.18
CA THR A 183 20.11 21.66 -4.97
C THR A 183 19.72 20.34 -4.31
N LEU A 184 19.98 20.26 -3.00
CA LEU A 184 19.42 19.25 -2.12
C LEU A 184 18.33 19.91 -1.28
N GLY A 185 17.19 19.25 -1.17
CA GLY A 185 16.10 19.71 -0.33
C GLY A 185 15.44 18.59 0.44
N SER A 186 14.63 18.98 1.41
CA SER A 186 13.91 18.04 2.27
C SER A 186 12.62 18.64 2.80
N GLY A 187 11.77 17.77 3.32
CA GLY A 187 10.53 18.17 3.92
C GLY A 187 9.78 17.01 4.54
N VAL A 188 8.47 17.21 4.68
CA VAL A 188 7.55 16.24 5.27
C VAL A 188 6.50 15.81 4.27
N LEU A 189 6.08 14.55 4.40
CA LEU A 189 4.88 14.05 3.76
C LEU A 189 3.68 14.37 4.64
N ARG A 190 2.73 15.12 4.11
CA ARG A 190 1.44 15.36 4.77
C ARG A 190 0.35 14.52 4.13
N GLY A 191 -0.66 14.18 4.93
CA GLY A 191 -1.86 13.49 4.49
C GLY A 191 -2.86 13.38 5.64
N GLY A 192 -4.05 12.85 5.38
CA GLY A 192 -5.06 12.62 6.41
C GLY A 192 -6.48 12.72 5.86
N ASN A 193 -7.48 12.62 6.74
CA ASN A 193 -8.90 12.72 6.41
C ASN A 193 -9.34 11.77 5.27
N GLY A 194 -8.82 10.54 5.25
CA GLY A 194 -9.18 9.55 4.23
C GLY A 194 -8.65 9.81 2.82
N THR A 195 -7.83 10.85 2.62
CA THR A 195 -7.24 11.17 1.32
C THR A 195 -6.39 10.00 0.81
N SER A 196 -6.43 9.76 -0.51
CA SER A 196 -5.58 8.78 -1.19
C SER A 196 -4.22 9.33 -1.62
N LEU A 197 -3.90 10.59 -1.29
CA LEU A 197 -2.70 11.29 -1.76
C LEU A 197 -1.79 11.74 -0.61
N PHE A 198 -0.49 11.71 -0.83
CA PHE A 198 0.52 12.43 -0.05
C PHE A 198 0.80 13.80 -0.66
N TYR A 199 1.07 14.76 0.20
CA TYR A 199 1.50 16.11 -0.13
C TYR A 199 2.96 16.28 0.29
N PHE A 200 3.84 16.65 -0.64
CA PHE A 200 5.24 16.95 -0.33
C PHE A 200 5.34 18.42 0.13
N MET A 201 5.54 18.65 1.42
CA MET A 201 5.76 20.00 1.97
C MET A 201 7.23 20.18 2.34
N LYS A 202 7.91 21.11 1.68
CA LYS A 202 9.30 21.49 1.97
C LYS A 202 9.42 22.15 3.34
N TYR A 203 10.63 22.17 3.90
CA TYR A 203 10.88 22.73 5.25
C TYR A 203 10.50 24.23 5.37
N ASN A 204 10.55 24.98 4.27
CA ASN A 204 10.12 26.38 4.23
C ASN A 204 8.59 26.57 4.18
N GLY A 205 7.80 25.49 4.33
CA GLY A 205 6.34 25.52 4.34
C GLY A 205 5.68 25.51 2.96
N ALA A 206 6.44 25.70 1.88
CA ALA A 206 5.92 25.57 0.51
C ALA A 206 5.75 24.10 0.12
N ASN A 207 4.84 23.81 -0.81
CA ASN A 207 4.78 22.47 -1.41
C ASN A 207 5.94 22.30 -2.41
N LEU A 208 6.43 21.07 -2.56
CA LEU A 208 7.27 20.71 -3.71
C LEU A 208 6.38 20.80 -4.95
N ALA A 209 6.79 21.63 -5.90
CA ALA A 209 6.05 21.84 -7.14
C ALA A 209 6.46 20.84 -8.22
N GLY A 210 5.63 20.72 -9.26
CA GLY A 210 5.92 19.82 -10.37
C GLY A 210 7.15 20.25 -11.18
N ASP A 211 7.35 21.55 -11.37
CA ASP A 211 8.48 22.13 -12.10
C ASP A 211 9.84 21.81 -11.49
N GLU A 212 9.93 21.83 -10.16
CA GLU A 212 11.10 21.42 -9.37
C GLU A 212 11.60 20.00 -9.75
N GLN A 213 10.68 19.08 -10.06
CA GLN A 213 10.99 17.66 -10.35
C GLN A 213 10.90 17.28 -11.84
N SER A 214 10.78 18.25 -12.75
CA SER A 214 10.47 18.00 -14.16
C SER A 214 11.68 17.78 -15.09
N SER A 215 12.85 18.28 -14.72
CA SER A 215 14.06 18.12 -15.53
C SER A 215 14.72 16.74 -15.35
N ALA A 216 15.75 16.47 -16.15
CA ALA A 216 16.54 15.24 -16.03
C ALA A 216 17.29 15.19 -14.69
N GLN A 217 17.70 13.99 -14.29
CA GLN A 217 18.51 13.75 -13.10
C GLN A 217 17.87 14.32 -11.82
N ARG A 218 16.57 14.07 -11.65
CA ARG A 218 15.84 14.35 -10.41
C ARG A 218 15.64 13.06 -9.63
N GLN A 219 15.85 13.13 -8.33
CA GLN A 219 15.63 12.02 -7.42
C GLN A 219 14.80 12.50 -6.24
N LEU A 220 13.84 11.68 -5.85
CA LEU A 220 13.03 11.88 -4.65
C LEU A 220 13.00 10.57 -3.87
N PHE A 221 13.36 10.65 -2.60
CA PHE A 221 13.22 9.57 -1.65
C PHE A 221 12.30 10.01 -0.51
N ALA A 222 11.34 9.18 -0.14
CA ALA A 222 10.49 9.43 1.00
C ALA A 222 10.18 8.16 1.77
N GLN A 223 9.94 8.31 3.07
CA GLN A 223 9.57 7.20 3.95
C GLN A 223 8.70 7.68 5.10
N GLY A 224 7.91 6.78 5.64
CA GLY A 224 7.10 7.07 6.82
C GLY A 224 6.07 6.00 7.13
N SER A 225 5.07 6.40 7.91
CA SER A 225 3.94 5.55 8.27
C SER A 225 2.69 6.36 8.58
N TYR A 226 1.52 5.78 8.32
CA TYR A 226 0.22 6.37 8.65
C TYR A 226 -0.78 5.32 9.13
N PRO A 227 -1.71 5.69 10.01
CA PRO A 227 -2.75 4.80 10.51
C PRO A 227 -3.83 4.51 9.45
N ILE A 228 -4.39 3.30 9.49
CA ILE A 228 -5.38 2.76 8.51
C ILE A 228 -6.69 2.27 9.14
#